data_AF-A0A962FKQ2-F1
#
_entry.id   AF-A0A962FKQ2-F1
#
_cell.length_a   1.000
_cell.length_b   1.000
_cell.length_c   1.000
_cell.angle_alpha   90.00
_cell.angle_beta   90.00
_cell.angle_gamma   90.00
#
_symmetry.space_group_name_H-M   'P 1'
#
loop_
_entity.id
_entity.type
_entity.pdbx_description
1 polymer ?
#
loop_
_entity_poly.entity_id
_entity_poly.type
_entity_poly.pdbx_seq_one_letter_code
_entity_poly.pdbx_strand_id
1 'polypeptide(L)'
;MTSKSLPTIAGGSGGLARYLAEIRQFPMLEPNEEYMLAKAWREHEDPDAAHKLVTSHLRLVARIAIGYRGYGLPIGEVISEGNVGLMQAVKRFDPDKGFRLA
;
A
#
# COMPACT_ATOMS: atom_id res chain seq x y z
N MET A 1 3.66 16.16 -15.77
CA MET A 1 3.72 15.68 -14.37
C MET A 1 2.37 15.05 -14.04
N THR A 2 2.22 13.75 -14.26
CA THR A 2 1.00 13.02 -13.89
C THR A 2 0.99 12.86 -12.37
N SER A 3 -0.03 13.40 -11.71
CA SER A 3 -0.36 13.08 -10.32
C SER A 3 -0.43 11.55 -10.18
N LYS A 4 0.57 10.93 -9.55
CA LYS A 4 0.54 9.50 -9.20
C LYS A 4 -0.36 9.31 -7.99
N SER A 5 -1.66 9.35 -8.24
CA SER A 5 -2.69 9.14 -7.24
C SER A 5 -2.70 7.66 -6.82
N LEU A 6 -2.89 7.38 -5.53
CA LEU A 6 -3.12 6.02 -5.06
C LEU A 6 -4.50 5.53 -5.53
N PRO A 7 -4.67 4.22 -5.79
CA PRO A 7 -5.98 3.65 -6.07
C PRO A 7 -6.94 3.92 -4.91
N THR A 8 -8.15 4.38 -5.24
CA THR A 8 -9.22 4.61 -4.25
C THR A 8 -10.41 3.72 -4.55
N ILE A 9 -11.15 3.37 -3.50
CA ILE A 9 -12.39 2.62 -3.65
C ILE A 9 -13.48 3.61 -4.07
N ALA A 10 -13.95 3.52 -5.31
CA ALA A 10 -15.08 4.31 -5.77
C ALA A 10 -16.37 3.91 -5.05
N GLY A 11 -17.25 4.88 -4.75
CA GLY A 11 -18.57 4.60 -4.20
C GLY A 11 -19.46 3.82 -5.18
N GLY A 12 -20.26 2.89 -4.66
CA GLY A 12 -21.23 2.10 -5.43
C GLY A 12 -20.89 0.62 -5.61
N SER A 13 -21.84 -0.14 -6.14
CA SER A 13 -21.76 -1.57 -6.41
C SER A 13 -20.75 -1.86 -7.54
N GLY A 14 -19.50 -2.16 -7.15
CA GLY A 14 -18.42 -2.51 -8.09
C GLY A 14 -17.08 -1.83 -7.82
N GLY A 15 -17.06 -0.78 -6.98
CA GLY A 15 -15.83 -0.04 -6.66
C GLY A 15 -14.74 -0.90 -6.03
N LEU A 16 -15.11 -1.80 -5.12
CA LEU A 16 -14.18 -2.75 -4.50
C LEU A 16 -13.57 -3.72 -5.52
N ALA A 17 -14.35 -4.26 -6.45
CA ALA A 17 -13.87 -5.22 -7.44
C ALA A 17 -12.84 -4.55 -8.38
N ARG A 18 -13.11 -3.30 -8.79
CA ARG A 18 -12.18 -2.50 -9.59
C ARG A 18 -10.89 -2.21 -8.83
N TYR A 19 -10.99 -1.78 -7.57
CA TYR A 19 -9.83 -1.55 -6.71
C TYR A 19 -8.95 -2.81 -6.60
N LEU A 20 -9.55 -3.97 -6.34
CA LEU A 20 -8.82 -5.23 -6.25
C LEU A 20 -8.14 -5.64 -7.57
N ALA A 21 -8.75 -5.31 -8.72
CA ALA A 21 -8.14 -5.56 -10.02
C ALA A 21 -6.93 -4.63 -10.27
N GLU A 22 -7.04 -3.36 -9.87
CA GLU A 22 -6.01 -2.34 -10.03
C GLU A 22 -4.78 -2.64 -9.17
N ILE A 23 -4.95 -2.94 -7.88
CA ILE A 23 -3.81 -3.22 -6.98
C ILE A 23 -3.02 -4.47 -7.37
N ARG A 24 -3.64 -5.40 -8.13
CA ARG A 24 -2.97 -6.61 -8.62
C ARG A 24 -1.99 -6.32 -9.77
N GLN A 25 -2.10 -5.17 -10.42
CA GLN A 25 -1.20 -4.76 -11.50
C GLN A 25 0.15 -4.24 -10.98
N PHE A 26 0.23 -3.84 -9.71
CA PHE A 26 1.50 -3.39 -9.15
C PHE A 26 2.45 -4.57 -8.91
N PRO A 27 3.72 -4.45 -9.33
CA PRO A 27 4.72 -5.48 -9.11
C PRO A 27 5.04 -5.61 -7.62
N MET A 28 5.37 -6.83 -7.20
CA MET A 28 6.00 -7.05 -5.90
C MET A 28 7.46 -6.61 -5.99
N LEU A 29 7.98 -6.07 -4.89
CA LEU A 29 9.38 -5.65 -4.80
C LEU A 29 10.22 -6.80 -4.24
N GLU A 30 11.40 -6.98 -4.82
CA GLU A 30 12.42 -7.83 -4.23
C GLU A 30 13.01 -7.14 -2.98
N PRO A 31 13.56 -7.90 -2.00
CA PRO A 31 14.06 -7.33 -0.75
C PRO A 31 15.09 -6.21 -0.94
N ASN A 32 15.97 -6.33 -1.94
CA ASN A 32 16.96 -5.30 -2.25
C ASN A 32 16.32 -4.05 -2.86
N GLU A 33 15.30 -4.19 -3.69
CA GLU A 33 14.57 -3.05 -4.25
C GLU A 33 13.80 -2.30 -3.15
N GLU A 34 13.16 -3.03 -2.25
CA GLU A 34 12.46 -2.48 -1.08
C GLU A 34 13.43 -1.67 -0.21
N TYR A 35 14.62 -2.21 0.09
CA TYR A 35 15.67 -1.52 0.83
C TYR A 35 16.12 -0.23 0.13
N MET A 36 16.42 -0.30 -1.17
CA MET A 36 16.88 0.87 -1.94
C MET A 36 15.82 1.97 -2.01
N LEU A 37 14.55 1.61 -2.23
CA LEU A 37 13.45 2.57 -2.26
C LEU A 37 13.20 3.16 -0.87
N ALA A 38 13.25 2.35 0.19
CA ALA A 38 13.09 2.83 1.56
C ALA A 38 14.20 3.82 1.94
N LYS A 39 15.44 3.52 1.54
CA LYS A 39 16.58 4.41 1.73
C LYS A 39 16.42 5.72 0.96
N ALA A 40 16.03 5.65 -0.31
CA ALA A 40 15.78 6.84 -1.13
C ALA A 40 14.66 7.72 -0.54
N TRP A 41 13.57 7.13 -0.06
CA TRP A 41 12.52 7.86 0.65
C TRP A 41 13.03 8.52 1.93
N ARG A 42 13.81 7.81 2.75
CA ARG A 42 14.31 8.32 4.03
C ARG A 42 15.34 9.43 3.87
N GLU A 43 16.27 9.29 2.92
CA GLU A 43 17.40 10.19 2.73
C GLU A 43 17.08 11.39 1.84
N HIS A 44 16.16 11.22 0.89
CA HIS A 44 15.87 12.21 -0.14
C HIS A 44 14.40 12.61 -0.22
N GLU A 45 13.54 12.07 0.65
CA GLU A 45 12.08 12.30 0.62
C GLU A 45 11.50 12.02 -0.79
N ASP A 46 12.05 11.04 -1.50
CA ASP A 46 11.69 10.73 -2.89
C ASP A 46 10.23 10.23 -2.99
N PRO A 47 9.30 11.04 -3.54
CA PRO A 47 7.89 10.67 -3.61
C PRO A 47 7.64 9.47 -4.53
N ASP A 48 8.49 9.23 -5.53
CA ASP A 48 8.38 8.07 -6.41
C ASP A 48 8.78 6.79 -5.68
N ALA A 49 9.77 6.87 -4.79
CA ALA A 49 10.17 5.75 -3.94
C ALA A 49 9.05 5.39 -2.95
N ALA A 50 8.48 6.39 -2.26
CA ALA A 50 7.32 6.18 -1.39
C ALA A 50 6.13 5.60 -2.14
N HIS A 51 5.83 6.11 -3.34
CA HIS A 51 4.71 5.61 -4.14
C HIS A 51 4.91 4.13 -4.51
N LYS A 52 6.11 3.73 -4.94
CA LYS A 52 6.43 2.32 -5.26
C LYS A 52 6.34 1.41 -4.03
N LEU A 53 6.84 1.86 -2.88
CA LEU A 53 6.74 1.12 -1.62
C LEU A 53 5.27 0.91 -1.22
N VAL A 54 4.45 1.96 -1.24
CA VAL A 54 3.04 1.86 -0.87
C VAL A 54 2.28 0.95 -1.85
N THR A 55 2.41 1.19 -3.16
CA THR A 55 1.64 0.47 -4.18
C THR A 55 1.94 -1.02 -4.24
N SER A 56 3.20 -1.42 -4.05
CA SER A 56 3.59 -2.84 -3.99
C SER A 56 2.96 -3.60 -2.80
N HIS A 57 2.58 -2.89 -1.74
CA HIS A 57 2.03 -3.47 -0.50
C HIS A 57 0.50 -3.35 -0.37
N LEU A 58 -0.20 -2.70 -1.30
CA LEU A 58 -1.67 -2.59 -1.25
C LEU A 58 -2.38 -3.95 -1.24
N ARG A 59 -1.78 -4.96 -1.90
CA ARG A 59 -2.29 -6.34 -1.91
C ARG A 59 -2.31 -6.97 -0.52
N LEU A 60 -1.33 -6.63 0.32
CA LEU A 60 -1.29 -7.09 1.71
C LEU A 60 -2.40 -6.46 2.53
N VAL A 61 -2.60 -5.14 2.40
CA VAL A 61 -3.69 -4.43 3.08
C VAL A 61 -5.04 -5.07 2.73
N ALA A 62 -5.28 -5.30 1.44
CA ALA A 62 -6.51 -5.96 0.98
C ALA A 62 -6.65 -7.37 1.56
N ARG A 63 -5.58 -8.17 1.60
CA ARG A 63 -5.60 -9.52 2.20
C ARG A 63 -5.97 -9.47 3.68
N ILE A 64 -5.35 -8.57 4.45
CA ILE A 64 -5.63 -8.41 5.88
C ILE A 64 -7.09 -7.99 6.08
N ALA A 65 -7.56 -6.97 5.35
CA ALA A 65 -8.94 -6.49 5.44
C ALA A 65 -9.98 -7.57 5.11
N ILE A 66 -9.73 -8.40 4.08
CA ILE A 66 -10.59 -9.53 3.74
C ILE A 66 -10.68 -10.56 4.89
N GLY A 67 -9.65 -10.69 5.70
CA GLY A 67 -9.66 -11.52 6.92
C GLY A 67 -10.68 -11.05 7.98
N TYR A 68 -11.07 -9.77 7.96
CA TYR A 68 -12.11 -9.21 8.83
C TYR A 68 -13.53 -9.35 8.25
N ARG A 69 -13.69 -10.08 7.14
CA ARG A 69 -15.01 -10.38 6.60
C ARG A 69 -15.80 -11.27 7.57
N GLY A 70 -17.08 -10.95 7.76
CA GLY A 70 -17.95 -11.66 8.70
C GLY A 70 -18.05 -11.02 10.08
N TYR A 71 -17.18 -10.06 10.41
CA TYR A 71 -17.25 -9.29 11.65
C TYR A 71 -18.20 -8.08 11.60
N GLY A 72 -19.01 -7.96 10.53
CA GLY A 72 -19.95 -6.84 10.34
C GLY A 72 -19.32 -5.53 9.87
N LEU A 73 -18.00 -5.48 9.66
CA LEU A 73 -17.30 -4.27 9.20
C LEU A 73 -17.43 -4.07 7.67
N PRO A 74 -17.66 -2.84 7.19
CA PRO A 74 -17.57 -2.51 5.78
C PRO A 74 -16.12 -2.67 5.28
N ILE A 75 -15.87 -3.68 4.46
CA ILE A 75 -14.50 -4.02 3.98
C ILE A 75 -13.83 -2.84 3.25
N GLY A 76 -14.59 -2.03 2.52
CA GLY A 76 -14.04 -0.85 1.84
C GLY A 76 -13.46 0.19 2.80
N GLU A 77 -14.07 0.36 3.97
CA GLU A 77 -13.58 1.28 5.02
C GLU A 77 -12.32 0.70 5.67
N VAL A 78 -12.33 -0.60 6.00
CA VAL A 78 -11.16 -1.29 6.56
C VAL A 78 -9.94 -1.21 5.63
N ILE A 79 -10.15 -1.38 4.31
CA ILE A 79 -9.09 -1.22 3.32
C ILE A 79 -8.59 0.23 3.28
N SER A 80 -9.51 1.20 3.26
CA SER A 80 -9.14 2.62 3.20
C SER A 80 -8.31 3.03 4.42
N GLU A 81 -8.72 2.63 5.62
CA GLU A 81 -7.97 2.86 6.86
C GLU A 81 -6.62 2.12 6.85
N GLY A 82 -6.60 0.86 6.38
CA GLY A 82 -5.37 0.09 6.23
C GLY A 82 -4.37 0.73 5.26
N ASN A 83 -4.84 1.34 4.17
CA ASN A 83 -3.98 2.07 3.23
C ASN A 83 -3.39 3.32 3.87
N VAL A 84 -4.15 4.03 4.70
CA VAL A 84 -3.63 5.16 5.49
C VAL A 84 -2.58 4.67 6.49
N GLY A 85 -2.84 3.58 7.19
CA GLY A 85 -1.88 2.93 8.08
C GLY A 85 -0.59 2.55 7.36
N LEU A 86 -0.69 1.99 6.16
CA LEU A 86 0.47 1.66 5.31
C LEU A 86 1.28 2.90 4.94
N MET A 87 0.62 4.00 4.54
CA MET A 87 1.33 5.25 4.24
C MET A 87 2.09 5.77 5.47
N GLN A 88 1.49 5.68 6.67
CA GLN A 88 2.16 6.07 7.92
C GLN A 88 3.31 5.12 8.27
N ALA A 89 3.17 3.83 7.99
CA ALA A 89 4.23 2.84 8.18
C ALA A 89 5.44 3.15 7.27
N VAL A 90 5.22 3.40 5.98
CA VAL A 90 6.29 3.78 5.03
C VAL A 90 7.01 5.05 5.49
N LYS A 91 6.27 6.06 5.99
CA LYS A 91 6.86 7.29 6.54
C LYS A 91 7.80 7.06 7.72
N ARG A 92 7.57 6.01 8.51
CA ARG A 92 8.32 5.70 9.74
C ARG A 92 9.26 4.51 9.57
N PHE A 93 9.30 3.92 8.38
CA PHE A 93 10.06 2.71 8.12
C PHE A 93 11.56 2.99 8.15
N ASP A 94 12.29 2.11 8.84
CA ASP A 94 13.74 2.20 8.97
C ASP A 94 14.36 0.97 8.29
N PRO A 95 14.92 1.13 7.07
CA PRO A 95 15.45 -0.01 6.30
C PRO A 95 16.68 -0.66 6.95
N ASP A 96 17.38 0.06 7.85
CA ASP A 96 18.61 -0.42 8.48
C ASP A 96 18.36 -1.37 9.65
N LYS A 97 17.10 -1.48 10.12
CA LYS A 97 16.73 -2.40 11.20
C LYS A 97 16.60 -3.86 10.77
N GLY A 98 16.76 -4.15 9.47
CA GLY A 98 16.76 -5.52 8.94
C GLY A 98 15.38 -6.19 8.90
N PHE A 99 14.30 -5.43 9.11
CA PHE A 99 12.92 -5.90 8.95
C PHE A 99 12.37 -5.49 7.60
N ARG A 100 11.52 -6.34 7.02
CA ARG A 100 10.78 -6.03 5.79
C ARG A 100 9.51 -5.24 6.09
N LEU A 101 9.02 -4.52 5.10
CA LEU A 101 7.74 -3.81 5.22
C LEU A 101 6.55 -4.78 5.33
N ALA A 102 6.68 -6.04 4.86
CA ALA A 102 5.97 -7.27 5.31
C ALA A 102 6.25 -8.45 4.37
#